data_AF-A0A1Z9RQC3-F1
#
_entry.id   AF-A0A1Z9RQC3-F1
#
_cell.length_a   1.000
_cell.length_b   1.000
_cell.length_c   1.000
_cell.angle_alpha   90.00
_cell.angle_beta   90.00
_cell.angle_gamma   90.00
#
_symmetry.space_group_name_H-M   'P 1'
#
loop_
_entity.id
_entity.type
_entity.pdbx_description
1 polymer ?
#
loop_
_entity_poly.entity_id
_entity_poly.type
_entity_poly.pdbx_seq_one_letter_code
_entity_poly.pdbx_strand_id
1 'polypeptide(L)'
;MDIIPVLDILNNNVVKAIKGDRTKYEPINYKLYNSIEPIEIIYQLSKRYSPNIIYIADLDAISQKTVDHKLFNSILNMFPKIEFWIDTGMNEINLIKKFKNYIPIFCSENSK
;
A
#
# COMPACT_ATOMS: atom_id res chain seq x y z
N MET A 1 0.90 9.59 19.98
CA MET A 1 1.48 8.31 19.57
C MET A 1 1.17 8.16 18.10
N ASP A 2 2.16 8.34 17.25
CA ASP A 2 1.98 8.25 15.80
C ASP A 2 2.07 6.79 15.40
N ILE A 3 1.02 6.27 14.79
CA ILE A 3 1.04 4.96 14.17
C ILE A 3 1.20 5.14 12.66
N ILE A 4 2.00 4.27 12.05
CA ILE A 4 2.13 4.20 10.59
C ILE A 4 1.62 2.83 10.18
N PRO A 5 0.38 2.72 9.70
CA PRO A 5 -0.13 1.48 9.14
C PRO A 5 0.68 1.07 7.91
N VAL A 6 1.00 -0.22 7.83
CA VAL A 6 1.72 -0.85 6.72
C VAL A 6 0.74 -1.75 5.99
N LEU A 7 0.57 -1.56 4.69
CA LEU A 7 -0.24 -2.40 3.82
C LEU A 7 0.66 -3.06 2.78
N ASP A 8 0.59 -4.38 2.69
CA ASP A 8 1.17 -5.12 1.59
C ASP A 8 0.05 -5.42 0.58
N ILE A 9 0.26 -5.07 -0.70
CA ILE A 9 -0.72 -5.30 -1.77
C ILE A 9 -0.16 -6.34 -2.74
N LEU A 10 -0.90 -7.41 -2.96
CA LEU A 10 -0.60 -8.47 -3.93
C LEU A 10 -1.87 -8.85 -4.68
N ASN A 11 -1.80 -8.97 -6.00
CA ASN A 11 -2.95 -9.11 -6.90
C ASN A 11 -4.06 -8.09 -6.58
N ASN A 12 -3.68 -6.83 -6.38
CA ASN A 12 -4.58 -5.73 -5.96
C ASN A 12 -5.34 -5.94 -4.64
N ASN A 13 -4.95 -6.92 -3.81
CA ASN A 13 -5.58 -7.19 -2.52
C ASN A 13 -4.59 -6.95 -1.37
N VAL A 14 -5.11 -6.48 -0.23
CA VAL A 14 -4.33 -6.36 0.99
C VAL A 14 -4.05 -7.75 1.54
N VAL A 15 -2.77 -8.10 1.57
CA VAL A 15 -2.26 -9.36 2.10
C VAL A 15 -1.50 -9.13 3.39
N LYS A 16 -1.36 -10.18 4.18
CA LYS A 16 -0.51 -10.18 5.36
C LYS A 16 0.85 -10.77 4.99
N ALA A 17 1.92 -9.99 5.06
CA ALA A 17 3.26 -10.55 4.98
C ALA A 17 3.50 -11.54 6.13
N ILE A 18 3.98 -12.73 5.79
CA ILE A 18 4.42 -13.74 6.77
C ILE A 18 5.95 -13.82 6.72
N LYS A 19 6.62 -13.06 7.60
CA LYS A 19 8.07 -13.13 7.87
C LYS A 19 8.96 -13.17 6.61
N GLY A 20 8.64 -12.40 5.56
CA GLY A 20 9.41 -12.35 4.32
C GLY A 20 9.28 -13.59 3.41
N ASP A 21 8.50 -14.60 3.81
CA ASP A 21 8.19 -15.76 2.96
C ASP A 21 7.05 -15.39 2.01
N ARG A 22 7.42 -14.78 0.88
CA ARG A 22 6.49 -14.28 -0.15
C ARG A 22 5.57 -15.38 -0.70
N THR A 23 5.93 -16.65 -0.54
CA THR A 23 5.11 -17.80 -0.97
C THR A 23 3.91 -18.09 -0.07
N LYS A 24 3.88 -17.51 1.14
CA LYS A 24 2.83 -17.73 2.15
C LYS A 24 1.98 -16.50 2.43
N TYR A 25 2.01 -15.51 1.54
CA TYR A 25 1.21 -14.30 1.76
C TYR A 25 -0.25 -14.64 1.53
N GLU A 26 -1.04 -14.54 2.60
CA GLU A 26 -2.49 -14.78 2.59
C GLU A 26 -3.23 -13.42 2.64
N PRO A 27 -4.45 -13.33 2.08
CA PRO A 27 -5.29 -12.15 2.26
C PRO A 27 -5.44 -11.79 3.74
N ILE A 28 -5.55 -10.50 4.05
CA ILE A 28 -5.74 -10.08 5.45
C ILE A 28 -6.96 -10.77 6.04
N ASN A 29 -6.89 -11.14 7.33
CA ASN A 29 -7.97 -11.90 7.96
C ASN A 29 -9.29 -11.14 7.83
N TYR A 30 -10.18 -11.65 6.97
CA TYR A 30 -11.49 -11.08 6.70
C TYR A 30 -12.28 -10.83 8.00
N LYS A 31 -12.09 -11.63 9.06
CA LYS A 31 -12.76 -11.41 10.35
C LYS A 31 -12.38 -10.09 11.05
N LEU A 32 -11.24 -9.48 10.71
CA LEU A 32 -10.78 -8.24 11.33
C LEU A 32 -11.27 -6.98 10.59
N TYR A 33 -11.43 -7.06 9.26
CA TYR A 33 -11.71 -5.90 8.42
C TYR A 33 -12.90 -6.06 7.48
N ASN A 34 -13.48 -7.26 7.35
CA ASN A 34 -14.57 -7.62 6.43
C ASN A 34 -14.34 -7.24 4.96
N SER A 35 -13.09 -6.98 4.58
CA SER A 35 -12.66 -6.62 3.23
C SER A 35 -11.18 -6.97 3.05
N ILE A 36 -10.77 -7.13 1.80
CA ILE A 36 -9.38 -7.26 1.36
C ILE A 36 -9.01 -6.17 0.34
N GLU A 37 -9.95 -5.29 0.01
CA GLU A 37 -9.77 -4.22 -0.97
C GLU A 37 -8.95 -3.06 -0.36
N PRO A 38 -7.87 -2.61 -1.00
CA PRO A 38 -6.98 -1.58 -0.45
C PRO A 38 -7.70 -0.30 -0.03
N ILE A 39 -8.62 0.21 -0.85
CA ILE A 39 -9.34 1.46 -0.58
C ILE A 39 -10.23 1.32 0.67
N GLU A 40 -10.93 0.19 0.82
CA GLU A 40 -11.79 -0.05 1.98
C GLU A 40 -10.95 -0.20 3.25
N ILE A 41 -9.83 -0.92 3.18
CA ILE A 41 -8.91 -1.05 4.31
C ILE A 41 -8.35 0.31 4.73
N ILE A 42 -7.90 1.14 3.78
CA ILE A 42 -7.41 2.50 4.06
C ILE A 42 -8.51 3.35 4.70
N TYR A 43 -9.75 3.25 4.23
CA TYR A 43 -10.89 3.95 4.83
C TYR A 43 -11.11 3.54 6.29
N GLN A 44 -11.13 2.22 6.58
CA GLN A 44 -11.32 1.71 7.94
C GLN A 44 -10.17 2.12 8.87
N LEU A 45 -8.92 2.05 8.39
CA LEU A 45 -7.73 2.50 9.14
C LEU A 45 -7.78 3.99 9.43
N SER A 46 -8.15 4.79 8.42
CA SER A 46 -8.30 6.25 8.55
C SER A 46 -9.35 6.62 9.61
N LYS A 47 -10.51 5.95 9.56
CA LYS A 47 -11.60 6.17 10.52
C LYS A 47 -11.22 5.76 11.95
N ARG A 48 -10.50 4.65 12.10
CA ARG A 48 -10.20 4.08 13.41
C ARG A 48 -9.04 4.76 14.13
N TYR A 49 -8.03 5.20 13.37
CA TYR A 49 -6.77 5.66 13.95
C TYR A 49 -6.32 7.04 13.49
N SER A 50 -6.93 7.61 12.44
CA SER A 50 -6.57 8.91 11.87
C SER A 50 -5.05 9.08 11.64
N PRO A 51 -4.40 8.14 10.92
CA PRO A 51 -2.97 8.20 10.67
C PRO A 51 -2.65 9.35 9.71
N ASN A 52 -1.53 10.03 9.96
CA ASN A 52 -1.00 11.05 9.04
C ASN A 52 -0.31 10.40 7.83
N ILE A 53 0.26 9.21 8.02
CA ILE A 53 1.07 8.50 7.04
C ILE A 53 0.58 7.05 6.93
N ILE A 54 0.47 6.55 5.71
CA ILE A 54 0.27 5.12 5.43
C ILE A 54 1.37 4.64 4.49
N TYR A 55 2.01 3.53 4.86
CA TYR A 55 2.98 2.85 4.03
C TYR A 55 2.30 1.74 3.21
N ILE A 56 2.62 1.67 1.92
CA ILE A 56 2.12 0.66 0.99
C ILE A 56 3.31 0.01 0.27
N ALA A 57 3.44 -1.31 0.37
CA ALA A 57 4.31 -2.10 -0.50
C ALA A 57 3.47 -2.75 -1.61
N ASP A 58 3.74 -2.38 -2.87
CA ASP A 58 3.17 -3.02 -4.05
C ASP A 58 4.02 -4.24 -4.43
N LEU A 59 3.57 -5.42 -4.01
CA LEU A 59 4.27 -6.66 -4.25
C LEU A 59 4.15 -7.13 -5.70
N ASP A 60 3.11 -6.72 -6.41
CA ASP A 60 2.96 -6.95 -7.85
C ASP A 60 4.04 -6.17 -8.60
N ALA A 61 4.25 -4.91 -8.22
CA ALA A 61 5.34 -4.12 -8.80
C ALA A 61 6.71 -4.70 -8.43
N ILE A 62 6.94 -4.98 -7.15
CA ILE A 62 8.23 -5.47 -6.65
C ILE A 62 8.58 -6.84 -7.25
N SER A 63 7.62 -7.76 -7.37
CA SER A 63 7.89 -9.15 -7.78
C SER A 63 7.65 -9.40 -9.26
N GLN A 64 6.64 -8.75 -9.86
CA GLN A 64 6.19 -8.99 -11.23
C GLN A 64 6.45 -7.81 -12.17
N LYS A 65 6.94 -6.67 -11.66
CA LYS A 65 7.14 -5.41 -12.42
C LYS A 65 5.85 -4.87 -13.04
N THR A 66 4.72 -5.18 -12.41
CA THR A 66 3.39 -4.72 -12.84
C THR A 66 2.81 -3.80 -11.78
N VAL A 67 2.45 -2.57 -12.17
CA VAL A 67 1.86 -1.57 -11.27
C VAL A 67 0.42 -1.29 -11.70
N ASP A 68 -0.53 -1.36 -10.76
CA ASP A 68 -1.88 -0.86 -11.02
C ASP A 68 -1.96 0.66 -10.82
N HIS A 69 -1.70 1.41 -11.88
CA HIS A 69 -1.76 2.87 -11.83
C HIS A 69 -3.16 3.39 -11.45
N LYS A 70 -4.24 2.72 -11.84
CA LYS A 70 -5.61 3.19 -11.55
C LYS A 70 -5.90 3.10 -10.06
N LEU A 71 -5.44 2.02 -9.41
CA LEU A 71 -5.55 1.85 -7.97
C LEU A 71 -4.88 3.02 -7.23
N PHE A 72 -3.62 3.31 -7.54
CA PHE A 72 -2.89 4.39 -6.84
C PHE A 72 -3.45 5.78 -7.12
N ASN A 73 -3.87 6.06 -8.35
CA ASN A 73 -4.57 7.31 -8.66
C ASN A 73 -5.88 7.44 -7.84
N SER A 74 -6.60 6.35 -7.64
CA SER A 74 -7.83 6.34 -6.83
C SER A 74 -7.52 6.60 -5.36
N ILE A 75 -6.55 5.88 -4.78
CA ILE A 75 -6.12 6.04 -3.38
C ILE A 75 -5.69 7.48 -3.11
N LEU A 76 -4.78 8.03 -3.92
CA LEU A 76 -4.23 9.37 -3.71
C LEU A 76 -5.29 10.47 -3.85
N ASN A 77 -6.27 10.30 -4.74
CA ASN A 77 -7.39 11.22 -4.88
C ASN A 77 -8.39 11.14 -3.73
N MET A 78 -8.72 9.93 -3.26
CA MET A 78 -9.73 9.72 -2.21
C MET A 78 -9.27 10.16 -0.83
N PHE A 79 -7.96 10.08 -0.56
CA PHE A 79 -7.38 10.35 0.75
C PHE A 79 -6.33 11.48 0.71
N PRO A 80 -6.70 12.72 0.31
CA PRO A 80 -5.74 13.80 0.09
C PRO A 80 -5.06 14.32 1.37
N LYS A 81 -5.58 13.94 2.54
CA LYS A 81 -5.05 14.36 3.86
C LYS A 81 -4.04 13.37 4.46
N ILE A 82 -3.92 12.18 3.87
CA ILE A 82 -3.00 11.14 4.32
C ILE A 82 -1.83 11.11 3.35
N GLU A 83 -0.61 11.18 3.86
CA GLU A 83 0.59 10.98 3.07
C GLU A 83 0.80 9.48 2.83
N PHE A 84 0.99 9.11 1.57
CA PHE A 84 1.24 7.73 1.17
C PHE A 84 2.70 7.54 0.81
N TRP A 85 3.35 6.66 1.56
CA TRP A 85 4.69 6.16 1.30
C TRP A 85 4.55 4.87 0.50
N ILE A 86 4.87 4.91 -0.80
CA ILE A 86 4.58 3.80 -1.70
C ILE A 86 5.89 3.22 -2.23
N ASP A 87 6.11 1.93 -1.96
CA ASP A 87 7.21 1.15 -2.52
C ASP A 87 6.72 0.26 -3.65
N THR A 88 7.22 0.54 -4.86
CA THR A 88 6.93 -0.20 -6.09
C THR A 88 8.17 -0.90 -6.64
N GLY A 89 9.26 -1.04 -5.88
CA GLY A 89 10.48 -1.71 -6.34
C GLY A 89 11.14 -1.03 -7.55
N MET A 90 11.17 0.31 -7.55
CA MET A 90 11.66 1.18 -8.65
C MET A 90 10.75 1.27 -9.89
N ASN A 91 9.59 0.62 -9.90
CA ASN A 91 8.65 0.77 -11.00
C ASN A 91 7.89 2.10 -10.91
N GLU A 92 7.72 2.78 -12.04
CA GLU A 92 7.03 4.08 -12.06
C GLU A 92 5.51 3.92 -11.93
N ILE A 93 4.88 4.83 -11.17
CA ILE A 93 3.42 4.96 -11.13
C ILE A 93 3.01 6.08 -12.09
N ASN A 94 2.24 5.76 -13.13
CA ASN A 94 1.67 6.76 -14.03
C ASN A 94 0.53 7.51 -13.32
N LEU A 95 0.87 8.65 -12.72
CA LEU A 95 -0.08 9.52 -12.03
C LEU A 95 -0.78 10.46 -13.01
N ILE A 96 -2.10 10.60 -12.89
CA ILE A 96 -2.90 11.49 -13.76
C ILE A 96 -2.62 12.98 -13.50
N LYS A 97 -1.99 13.30 -12.36
CA LYS A 97 -1.58 14.64 -11.95
C LYS A 97 -0.51 14.54 -10.87
N LYS A 98 0.10 15.67 -10.54
CA LYS A 98 1.01 15.76 -9.38
C LYS A 98 0.22 15.68 -8.07
N PHE A 99 0.41 14.62 -7.31
CA PHE A 99 -0.13 14.46 -5.96
C PHE A 99 0.89 14.94 -4.93
N LYS A 100 0.43 15.74 -3.95
CA LYS A 100 1.29 16.22 -2.85
C LYS A 100 1.46 15.17 -1.74
N ASN A 101 0.53 14.24 -1.67
CA ASN A 101 0.44 13.18 -0.67
C ASN A 101 1.02 11.86 -1.17
N TYR A 102 1.90 11.90 -2.17
CA TYR A 102 2.58 10.75 -2.73
C TYR A 102 4.09 10.89 -2.52
N ILE A 103 4.68 9.97 -1.77
CA ILE A 103 6.11 9.85 -1.55
C ILE A 103 6.55 8.48 -2.07
N PRO A 104 7.32 8.42 -3.18
CA PRO A 104 7.92 7.17 -3.61
C PRO A 104 8.99 6.74 -2.59
N ILE A 105 8.91 5.50 -2.13
CA ILE A 105 9.93 4.87 -1.28
C ILE A 105 10.55 3.71 -2.05
N PHE A 106 11.81 3.43 -1.76
CA PHE A 106 12.48 2.24 -2.24
C PHE A 106 13.10 1.52 -1.04
N CYS A 107 12.56 0.36 -0.69
CA CYS A 107 13.06 -0.45 0.41
C CYS A 107 13.74 -1.70 -0.17
N SER A 108 15.07 -1.69 -0.21
CA SER A 108 15.87 -2.85 -0.61
C SER A 108 16.41 -3.55 0.63
N GLU A 109 16.04 -4.83 0.81
CA GLU A 109 16.71 -5.73 1.76
C GLU A 109 18.14 -6.11 1.31
N ASN A 110 18.54 -5.72 0.09
CA ASN A 110 19.86 -5.93 -0.49
C ASN A 110 20.79 -4.72 -0.37
N SER A 111 20.53 -3.77 0.53
CA SER A 111 21.52 -2.76 0.90
C SER A 111 22.72 -3.45 1.57
N LYS A 112 23.69 -3.84 0.75
CA LYS A 112 25.07 -4.10 1.19
C LYS A 112 25.78 -2.80 1.49
#